data_AF-D4CJ26-F1
#
_entry.id   AF-D4CJ26-F1
#
_cell.length_a   1.000
_cell.length_b   1.000
_cell.length_c   1.000
_cell.angle_alpha   90.00
_cell.angle_beta   90.00
_cell.angle_gamma   90.00
#
_symmetry.space_group_name_H-M   'P 1'
#
loop_
_entity.id
_entity.type
_entity.pdbx_description
1 polymer ?
#
loop_
_entity_poly.entity_id
_entity_poly.type
_entity_poly.pdbx_seq_one_letter_code
_entity_poly.pdbx_strand_id
1 'polypeptide(L)'
;MIGAPYEFDRGNKTKDFPLFSEGTQFTDDSVMTIAVAEALMDSEGKSDDEVKNALVHSMQKWGRKYPYAGYGGMFIGWLHSDDPQPYGSFGNGSAMRVSSAGWLYETIEETRHYARLTAEVTHNHPEGIKGAEATAVAIFLARNGSPKDEIKDYIVREFDYDLSRTCDKIRLTYHHVETCQQTVPEAITAFLEGENFEDVIRTVVSLGGDSDTLTCIAGGIAEAFYGIPVWFETECTARLPEDMLTVLNRFDVTRGRQDDSQDPYLDGNVIIEEAIEQFREEQTKKNLVGVLEAIRRRMQEDGHFMIPVIPPQAAIDMIDIDSVKVGDTVTSEEDLHFKLQHVQTTDGKSWLAVFTSREEYEKGESSSIISNFIGSMLKGCRDMSEEGIIINPWGTSFQLTKQLINVILEANKPENHIYFDVGDITKIDVEAIVNAANKSLLGGGGVDGAIHRAAGPGLLEECRKLNGCEVGEAKITGGWLLKANYVIHTVGPRYNPKKKPDCERLLKNCYYNSLELAKEHDLHTIAFPAISTGAYGYPKQEAAAIALTTVSNWLSDNPDYGMTVVMSCYDEKTRQCYQNVIDACAPERGKA
;
A
#
# COMPACT_ATOMS: atom_id res chain seq x y z
N MET A 1 4.60 28.89 10.87
CA MET A 1 4.61 28.31 12.23
C MET A 1 5.98 28.34 12.89
N ILE A 2 6.95 27.53 12.43
CA ILE A 2 8.24 27.32 13.13
C ILE A 2 9.07 28.60 13.27
N GLY A 3 9.01 29.50 12.29
CA GLY A 3 9.70 30.79 12.34
C GLY A 3 9.07 31.82 13.29
N ALA A 4 7.79 31.70 13.64
CA ALA A 4 7.05 32.73 14.39
C ALA A 4 7.63 33.05 15.79
N PRO A 5 8.13 32.10 16.60
CA PRO A 5 8.79 32.42 17.87
C PRO A 5 10.06 33.29 17.71
N TYR A 6 10.69 33.24 16.54
CA TYR A 6 12.00 33.82 16.25
C TYR A 6 11.92 35.15 15.48
N GLU A 7 10.72 35.57 15.11
CA GLU A 7 10.43 36.85 14.47
C GLU A 7 11.00 38.03 15.30
N PHE A 8 11.39 39.12 14.64
CA PHE A 8 12.06 40.28 15.26
C PHE A 8 13.40 39.95 15.92
N ASP A 9 14.14 38.99 15.35
CA ASP A 9 15.44 38.54 15.87
C ASP A 9 15.37 38.02 17.33
N ARG A 10 14.24 37.40 17.70
CA ARG A 10 14.06 36.81 19.03
C ARG A 10 14.86 35.51 19.12
N GLY A 11 16.02 35.59 19.77
CA GLY A 11 16.91 34.45 19.99
C GLY A 11 18.25 34.63 19.29
N ASN A 12 19.04 33.57 19.23
CA ASN A 12 20.31 33.58 18.51
C ASN A 12 20.09 33.20 17.05
N LYS A 13 20.74 33.91 16.12
CA LYS A 13 20.78 33.56 14.70
C LYS A 13 21.69 32.35 14.46
N THR A 14 21.18 31.16 14.79
CA THR A 14 21.85 29.86 14.68
C THR A 14 20.86 28.82 14.16
N LYS A 15 21.35 27.71 13.60
CA LYS A 15 20.52 26.54 13.23
C LYS A 15 20.12 25.70 14.45
N ASP A 16 20.82 25.88 15.58
CA ASP A 16 20.57 25.19 16.85
C ASP A 16 19.50 25.91 17.67
N PHE A 17 18.25 25.50 17.48
CA PHE A 17 17.08 25.99 18.20
C PHE A 17 15.98 24.90 18.22
N PRO A 18 15.04 24.94 19.18
CA PRO A 18 13.91 24.03 19.20
C PRO A 18 12.92 24.36 18.06
N LEU A 19 12.66 23.40 17.16
CA LEU A 19 11.72 23.57 16.04
C LEU A 19 10.29 23.82 16.52
N PHE A 20 9.88 23.12 17.59
CA PHE A 20 8.57 23.29 18.22
C PHE A 20 8.75 23.74 19.68
N SER A 21 8.11 24.85 20.02
CA SER A 21 8.09 25.46 21.35
C SER A 21 6.67 25.95 21.67
N GLU A 22 6.44 26.45 22.90
CA GLU A 22 5.12 27.00 23.30
C GLU A 22 4.67 28.17 22.39
N GLY A 23 5.60 28.93 21.82
CA GLY A 23 5.29 30.02 20.90
C GLY A 23 5.06 29.59 19.44
N THR A 24 5.23 28.30 19.11
CA THR A 24 5.11 27.81 17.74
C THR A 24 3.64 27.67 17.36
N GLN A 25 3.11 28.68 16.68
CA GLN A 25 1.73 28.76 16.22
C GLN A 25 1.65 29.26 14.77
N PHE A 26 0.50 29.08 14.12
CA PHE A 26 0.27 29.66 12.80
C PHE A 26 0.09 31.18 12.89
N THR A 27 0.47 31.88 11.83
CA THR A 27 0.35 33.34 11.67
C THR A 27 -0.55 33.65 10.48
N ASP A 28 -0.67 34.92 10.10
CA ASP A 28 -1.42 35.34 8.93
C ASP A 28 -0.93 34.69 7.63
N ASP A 29 0.34 34.30 7.54
CA ASP A 29 0.88 33.53 6.43
C ASP A 29 0.04 32.28 6.14
N SER A 30 -0.23 31.50 7.20
CA SER A 30 -0.97 30.25 7.10
C SER A 30 -2.45 30.51 6.88
N VAL A 31 -3.03 31.51 7.55
CA VAL A 31 -4.45 31.88 7.37
C VAL A 31 -4.70 32.30 5.92
N MET A 32 -3.82 33.12 5.36
CA MET A 32 -3.94 33.59 3.99
C MET A 32 -3.59 32.52 2.96
N THR A 33 -2.67 31.60 3.26
CA THR A 33 -2.42 30.42 2.41
C THR A 33 -3.67 29.57 2.27
N ILE A 34 -4.36 29.28 3.39
CA ILE A 34 -5.64 28.54 3.39
C ILE A 34 -6.71 29.28 2.58
N ALA A 35 -6.84 30.60 2.77
CA ALA A 35 -7.82 31.40 2.05
C ALA A 35 -7.57 31.41 0.52
N VAL A 36 -6.30 31.55 0.10
CA VAL A 36 -5.94 31.51 -1.32
C VAL A 36 -6.20 30.12 -1.90
N ALA A 37 -5.82 29.05 -1.19
CA ALA A 37 -6.10 27.68 -1.63
C ALA A 37 -7.61 27.43 -1.82
N GLU A 38 -8.44 27.80 -0.83
CA GLU A 38 -9.91 27.70 -0.92
C GLU A 38 -10.45 28.44 -2.15
N ALA A 39 -10.04 29.70 -2.35
CA ALA A 39 -10.51 30.52 -3.46
C ALA A 39 -10.12 29.99 -4.83
N LEU A 40 -8.88 29.54 -5.01
CA LEU A 40 -8.42 28.98 -6.30
C LEU A 40 -9.17 27.70 -6.63
N MET A 41 -9.36 26.80 -5.66
CA MET A 41 -10.14 25.57 -5.88
C MET A 41 -11.63 25.85 -6.15
N ASP A 42 -12.22 26.89 -5.53
CA ASP A 42 -13.63 27.25 -5.74
C ASP A 42 -13.90 27.98 -7.06
N SER A 43 -12.86 28.51 -7.69
CA SER A 43 -12.95 29.34 -8.91
C SER A 43 -12.34 28.67 -10.15
N GLU A 44 -12.18 27.35 -10.12
CA GLU A 44 -11.71 26.59 -11.28
C GLU A 44 -12.62 26.84 -12.51
N GLY A 45 -11.99 27.12 -13.66
CA GLY A 45 -12.67 27.41 -14.93
C GLY A 45 -13.43 28.74 -14.97
N LYS A 46 -13.22 29.65 -14.01
CA LYS A 46 -13.81 30.99 -13.97
C LYS A 46 -12.93 32.03 -14.66
N SER A 47 -13.51 33.21 -14.93
CA SER A 47 -12.77 34.36 -15.46
C SER A 47 -11.87 35.01 -14.39
N ASP A 48 -10.83 35.75 -14.81
CA ASP A 48 -9.91 36.43 -13.90
C ASP A 48 -10.62 37.34 -12.87
N ASP A 49 -11.68 38.04 -13.27
CA ASP A 49 -12.45 38.91 -12.38
C ASP A 49 -13.24 38.09 -11.34
N GLU A 50 -13.79 36.95 -11.73
CA GLU A 50 -14.47 36.03 -10.81
C GLU A 50 -13.48 35.40 -9.82
N VAL A 51 -12.30 35.00 -10.29
CA VAL A 51 -11.21 34.48 -9.44
C VAL A 51 -10.77 35.53 -8.43
N LYS A 52 -10.54 36.78 -8.86
CA LYS A 52 -10.20 37.90 -7.97
C LYS A 52 -11.29 38.17 -6.92
N ASN A 53 -12.56 38.12 -7.32
CA ASN A 53 -13.67 38.28 -6.38
C ASN A 53 -13.71 37.13 -5.35
N ALA A 54 -13.47 35.89 -5.77
CA ALA A 54 -13.37 34.73 -4.88
C ALA A 54 -12.20 34.87 -3.88
N LEU A 55 -11.03 35.30 -4.37
CA LEU A 55 -9.85 35.59 -3.55
C LEU A 55 -10.15 36.64 -2.49
N VAL A 56 -10.73 37.78 -2.89
CA VAL A 56 -11.13 38.86 -1.97
C VAL A 56 -12.08 38.32 -0.90
N HIS A 57 -13.13 37.61 -1.31
CA HIS A 57 -14.13 37.08 -0.42
C HIS A 57 -13.54 36.09 0.60
N SER A 58 -12.76 35.11 0.13
CA SER A 58 -12.16 34.11 1.01
C SER A 58 -11.13 34.74 1.95
N MET A 59 -10.25 35.63 1.47
CA MET A 59 -9.26 36.30 2.32
C MET A 59 -9.92 37.16 3.40
N GLN A 60 -10.98 37.91 3.09
CA GLN A 60 -11.73 38.64 4.11
C GLN A 60 -12.46 37.71 5.09
N LYS A 61 -13.06 36.62 4.61
CA LYS A 61 -13.72 35.59 5.45
C LYS A 61 -12.74 35.01 6.48
N TRP A 62 -11.60 34.52 6.04
CA TRP A 62 -10.60 33.90 6.92
C TRP A 62 -9.89 34.93 7.80
N GLY A 63 -9.52 36.08 7.24
CA GLY A 63 -8.85 37.15 7.99
C GLY A 63 -9.70 37.70 9.14
N ARG A 64 -11.01 37.89 8.90
CA ARG A 64 -11.96 38.32 9.94
C ARG A 64 -12.24 37.23 10.98
N LYS A 65 -12.14 35.95 10.59
CA LYS A 65 -12.33 34.81 11.49
C LYS A 65 -11.14 34.63 12.44
N TYR A 66 -9.92 34.90 11.96
CA TYR A 66 -8.68 34.82 12.73
C TYR A 66 -8.01 36.19 12.85
N PRO A 67 -8.62 37.18 13.55
CA PRO A 67 -8.21 38.58 13.51
C PRO A 67 -6.88 38.87 14.23
N TYR A 68 -6.39 37.93 15.06
CA TYR A 68 -5.17 38.08 15.86
C TYR A 68 -3.97 37.31 15.31
N ALA A 69 -4.00 36.94 14.01
CA ALA A 69 -2.99 36.08 13.41
C ALA A 69 -1.66 36.78 13.06
N GLY A 70 -1.60 38.13 13.03
CA GLY A 70 -0.35 38.85 12.77
C GLY A 70 -0.39 39.93 11.67
N TYR A 71 -1.55 40.17 11.05
CA TYR A 71 -1.64 41.02 9.85
C TYR A 71 -1.02 42.43 9.94
N GLY A 72 -0.37 42.84 8.85
CA GLY A 72 0.11 44.21 8.67
C GLY A 72 -1.02 45.27 8.67
N GLY A 73 -0.72 46.48 9.17
CA GLY A 73 -1.73 47.51 9.45
C GLY A 73 -2.58 47.95 8.25
N MET A 74 -1.99 48.09 7.06
CA MET A 74 -2.75 48.39 5.83
C MET A 74 -3.67 47.23 5.43
N PHE A 75 -3.21 45.99 5.63
CA PHE A 75 -3.98 44.80 5.31
C PHE A 75 -5.19 44.64 6.24
N ILE A 76 -5.07 45.00 7.53
CA ILE A 76 -6.23 45.05 8.45
C ILE A 76 -7.31 46.01 7.92
N GLY A 77 -6.92 47.18 7.42
CA GLY A 77 -7.86 48.12 6.79
C GLY A 77 -8.55 47.51 5.58
N TRP A 78 -7.80 46.80 4.73
CA TRP A 78 -8.33 46.08 3.57
C TRP A 78 -9.28 44.93 3.97
N LEU A 79 -8.94 44.17 5.02
CA LEU A 79 -9.77 43.08 5.54
C LEU A 79 -11.16 43.54 5.98
N HIS A 80 -11.28 44.75 6.53
CA HIS A 80 -12.52 45.29 7.05
C HIS A 80 -13.25 46.27 6.11
N SER A 81 -12.71 46.51 4.92
CA SER A 81 -13.39 47.33 3.91
C SER A 81 -14.61 46.61 3.31
N ASP A 82 -15.69 47.36 3.08
CA ASP A 82 -16.86 46.88 2.34
C ASP A 82 -16.57 46.76 0.82
N ASP A 83 -15.62 47.56 0.32
CA ASP A 83 -15.13 47.54 -1.06
C ASP A 83 -13.59 47.59 -1.04
N PRO A 84 -12.93 46.44 -0.83
CA PRO A 84 -11.49 46.38 -0.68
C PRO A 84 -10.77 46.57 -2.01
N GLN A 85 -9.89 47.58 -2.09
CA GLN A 85 -9.09 47.90 -3.27
C GLN A 85 -7.60 47.61 -3.00
N PRO A 86 -6.83 47.10 -3.98
CA PRO A 86 -5.39 46.95 -3.82
C PRO A 86 -4.72 48.31 -3.64
N TYR A 87 -3.69 48.36 -2.81
CA TYR A 87 -3.16 49.62 -2.26
C TYR A 87 -1.67 49.85 -2.56
N GLY A 88 -1.16 49.28 -3.65
CA GLY A 88 0.21 49.52 -4.13
C GLY A 88 1.28 48.88 -3.27
N SER A 89 0.96 47.83 -2.50
CA SER A 89 1.92 47.17 -1.62
C SER A 89 2.97 46.39 -2.42
N PHE A 90 4.24 46.55 -2.03
CA PHE A 90 5.39 45.74 -2.45
C PHE A 90 5.85 44.76 -1.36
N GLY A 91 5.01 44.58 -0.33
CA GLY A 91 5.32 43.73 0.80
C GLY A 91 5.36 42.23 0.47
N ASN A 92 6.08 41.46 1.28
CA ASN A 92 6.25 40.00 1.14
C ASN A 92 4.96 39.20 1.41
N GLY A 93 3.92 39.85 1.93
CA GLY A 93 2.62 39.22 2.17
C GLY A 93 1.94 38.65 0.93
N SER A 94 2.32 39.06 -0.29
CA SER A 94 1.89 38.40 -1.53
C SER A 94 2.57 37.05 -1.75
N ALA A 95 3.86 36.93 -1.41
CA ALA A 95 4.65 35.73 -1.57
C ALA A 95 4.36 34.67 -0.50
N MET A 96 4.06 35.08 0.74
CA MET A 96 3.85 34.16 1.87
C MET A 96 2.66 33.20 1.69
N ARG A 97 1.69 33.55 0.83
CA ARG A 97 0.40 32.87 0.68
C ARG A 97 0.15 32.23 -0.68
N VAL A 98 1.12 32.27 -1.58
CA VAL A 98 0.95 31.92 -3.01
C VAL A 98 1.21 30.43 -3.30
N SER A 99 1.60 29.65 -2.29
CA SER A 99 2.08 28.27 -2.48
C SER A 99 1.08 27.39 -3.23
N SER A 100 -0.23 27.56 -3.00
CA SER A 100 -1.28 26.81 -3.69
C SER A 100 -1.30 27.03 -5.20
N ALA A 101 -0.98 28.24 -5.69
CA ALA A 101 -0.83 28.48 -7.12
C ALA A 101 0.38 27.73 -7.71
N GLY A 102 1.43 27.50 -6.92
CA GLY A 102 2.58 26.69 -7.34
C GLY A 102 2.23 25.21 -7.58
N TRP A 103 1.16 24.71 -6.96
CA TRP A 103 0.72 23.31 -7.01
C TRP A 103 -0.43 23.02 -7.98
N LEU A 104 -1.39 23.94 -8.14
CA LEU A 104 -2.67 23.62 -8.79
C LEU A 104 -2.64 23.61 -10.32
N TYR A 105 -1.63 24.19 -10.97
CA TYR A 105 -1.64 24.40 -12.42
C TYR A 105 -0.57 23.58 -13.14
N GLU A 106 -0.86 23.12 -14.36
CA GLU A 106 0.01 22.17 -15.07
C GLU A 106 1.19 22.85 -15.77
N THR A 107 1.04 24.13 -16.13
CA THR A 107 2.06 24.89 -16.85
C THR A 107 2.66 26.01 -16.00
N ILE A 108 3.89 26.40 -16.34
CA ILE A 108 4.57 27.52 -15.69
C ILE A 108 3.88 28.85 -16.01
N GLU A 109 3.31 28.99 -17.21
CA GLU A 109 2.55 30.17 -17.64
C GLU A 109 1.27 30.34 -16.80
N GLU A 110 0.50 29.26 -16.61
CA GLU A 110 -0.69 29.29 -15.76
C GLU A 110 -0.33 29.53 -14.29
N THR A 111 0.71 28.85 -13.80
CA THR A 111 1.22 29.08 -12.44
C THR A 111 1.53 30.56 -12.21
N ARG A 112 2.24 31.21 -13.14
CA ARG A 112 2.54 32.64 -13.07
C ARG A 112 1.29 33.51 -13.17
N HIS A 113 0.36 33.15 -14.07
CA HIS A 113 -0.90 33.88 -14.25
C HIS A 113 -1.71 33.91 -12.95
N TYR A 114 -1.98 32.74 -12.37
CA TYR A 114 -2.77 32.66 -11.14
C TYR A 114 -2.03 33.22 -9.92
N ALA A 115 -0.71 33.01 -9.81
CA ALA A 115 0.10 33.67 -8.78
C ALA A 115 -0.05 35.20 -8.82
N ARG A 116 -0.03 35.80 -10.02
CA ARG A 116 -0.29 37.23 -10.21
C ARG A 116 -1.68 37.64 -9.73
N LEU A 117 -2.73 36.89 -10.07
CA LEU A 117 -4.10 37.18 -9.60
C LEU A 117 -4.17 37.18 -8.06
N THR A 118 -3.49 36.26 -7.37
CA THR A 118 -3.44 36.22 -5.89
C THR A 118 -2.73 37.43 -5.26
N ALA A 119 -1.79 38.04 -5.98
CA ALA A 119 -1.08 39.24 -5.54
C ALA A 119 -1.91 40.49 -5.81
N GLU A 120 -2.47 40.64 -7.01
CA GLU A 120 -3.13 41.86 -7.50
C GLU A 120 -4.32 42.33 -6.66
N VAL A 121 -4.96 41.45 -5.89
CA VAL A 121 -6.07 41.82 -5.00
C VAL A 121 -5.65 42.74 -3.83
N THR A 122 -4.35 42.78 -3.50
CA THR A 122 -3.79 43.60 -2.38
C THR A 122 -2.46 44.28 -2.73
N HIS A 123 -1.58 43.58 -3.46
CA HIS A 123 -0.20 43.94 -3.78
C HIS A 123 -0.03 44.16 -5.29
N ASN A 124 -0.67 45.20 -5.84
CA ASN A 124 -0.58 45.54 -7.27
C ASN A 124 0.70 46.34 -7.65
N HIS A 125 1.70 46.43 -6.76
CA HIS A 125 3.02 46.93 -7.12
C HIS A 125 3.81 45.84 -7.87
N PRO A 126 4.62 46.17 -8.90
CA PRO A 126 5.39 45.18 -9.66
C PRO A 126 6.22 44.23 -8.79
N GLU A 127 6.89 44.75 -7.76
CA GLU A 127 7.69 43.93 -6.84
C GLU A 127 6.86 42.97 -5.95
N GLY A 128 5.63 43.36 -5.59
CA GLY A 128 4.70 42.49 -4.87
C GLY A 128 4.24 41.31 -5.74
N ILE A 129 3.90 41.60 -6.99
CA ILE A 129 3.55 40.60 -8.01
C ILE A 129 4.76 39.68 -8.30
N LYS A 130 5.94 40.28 -8.48
CA LYS A 130 7.20 39.57 -8.74
C LYS A 130 7.54 38.56 -7.64
N GLY A 131 7.37 38.94 -6.37
CA GLY A 131 7.59 38.03 -5.25
C GLY A 131 6.64 36.82 -5.24
N ALA A 132 5.37 37.04 -5.56
CA ALA A 132 4.38 35.97 -5.65
C ALA A 132 4.66 35.02 -6.83
N GLU A 133 4.92 35.57 -8.02
CA GLU A 133 5.27 34.76 -9.20
C GLU A 133 6.55 33.94 -8.98
N ALA A 134 7.61 34.55 -8.44
CA ALA A 134 8.87 33.87 -8.20
C ALA A 134 8.74 32.72 -7.20
N THR A 135 7.96 32.92 -6.13
CA THR A 135 7.71 31.87 -5.13
C THR A 135 6.91 30.71 -5.72
N ALA A 136 5.81 31.01 -6.42
CA ALA A 136 4.98 29.99 -7.06
C ALA A 136 5.75 29.20 -8.13
N VAL A 137 6.59 29.88 -8.92
CA VAL A 137 7.43 29.24 -9.93
C VAL A 137 8.53 28.38 -9.29
N ALA A 138 9.16 28.82 -8.21
CA ALA A 138 10.14 27.99 -7.50
C ALA A 138 9.50 26.69 -6.99
N ILE A 139 8.27 26.76 -6.46
CA ILE A 139 7.47 25.59 -6.05
C ILE A 139 7.14 24.71 -7.26
N PHE A 140 6.68 25.30 -8.37
CA PHE A 140 6.36 24.58 -9.61
C PHE A 140 7.56 23.82 -10.16
N LEU A 141 8.72 24.47 -10.28
CA LEU A 141 9.94 23.83 -10.79
C LEU A 141 10.41 22.73 -9.85
N ALA A 142 10.38 22.96 -8.53
CA ALA A 142 10.74 21.98 -7.51
C ALA A 142 9.87 20.70 -7.60
N ARG A 143 8.54 20.83 -7.63
CA ARG A 143 7.65 19.65 -7.68
C ARG A 143 7.73 18.88 -9.00
N ASN A 144 8.19 19.53 -10.07
CA ASN A 144 8.42 18.91 -11.37
C ASN A 144 9.86 18.35 -11.50
N GLY A 145 10.61 18.26 -10.40
CA GLY A 145 11.92 17.60 -10.35
C GLY A 145 13.09 18.41 -10.89
N SER A 146 12.93 19.73 -11.09
CA SER A 146 14.05 20.58 -11.53
C SER A 146 15.15 20.62 -10.46
N PRO A 147 16.43 20.42 -10.82
CA PRO A 147 17.52 20.54 -9.86
C PRO A 147 17.68 21.99 -9.38
N LYS A 148 18.27 22.15 -8.19
CA LYS A 148 18.42 23.46 -7.53
C LYS A 148 19.13 24.52 -8.38
N ASP A 149 20.16 24.13 -9.14
CA ASP A 149 20.89 25.04 -10.01
C ASP A 149 20.00 25.57 -11.15
N GLU A 150 19.11 24.74 -11.71
CA GLU A 150 18.15 25.18 -12.73
C GLU A 150 17.07 26.09 -12.15
N ILE A 151 16.56 25.78 -10.94
CA ILE A 151 15.64 26.67 -10.21
C ILE A 151 16.30 28.03 -10.00
N LYS A 152 17.56 28.04 -9.51
CA LYS A 152 18.33 29.25 -9.29
C LYS A 152 18.48 30.06 -10.59
N ASP A 153 18.94 29.42 -11.66
CA ASP A 153 19.19 30.06 -12.94
C ASP A 153 17.91 30.66 -13.54
N TYR A 154 16.78 29.93 -13.44
CA TYR A 154 15.48 30.44 -13.86
C TYR A 154 15.08 31.67 -13.05
N ILE A 155 15.18 31.61 -11.72
CA ILE A 155 14.77 32.71 -10.85
C ILE A 155 15.62 33.97 -11.09
N VAL A 156 16.95 33.82 -11.22
CA VAL A 156 17.86 34.93 -11.54
C VAL A 156 17.50 35.52 -12.91
N ARG A 157 17.30 34.69 -13.93
CA ARG A 157 17.05 35.14 -15.30
C ARG A 157 15.69 35.85 -15.45
N GLU A 158 14.63 35.29 -14.87
CA GLU A 158 13.27 35.78 -15.11
C GLU A 158 12.82 36.86 -14.12
N PHE A 159 13.35 36.86 -12.90
CA PHE A 159 12.91 37.76 -11.83
C PHE A 159 14.00 38.72 -11.33
N ASP A 160 15.22 38.62 -11.85
CA ASP A 160 16.36 39.50 -11.53
C ASP A 160 16.66 39.55 -10.02
N TYR A 161 16.49 38.42 -9.33
CA TYR A 161 16.86 38.28 -7.92
C TYR A 161 18.34 37.91 -7.77
N ASP A 162 19.03 38.57 -6.84
CA ASP A 162 20.41 38.22 -6.48
C ASP A 162 20.45 37.03 -5.52
N LEU A 163 20.78 35.86 -6.06
CA LEU A 163 20.98 34.60 -5.31
C LEU A 163 22.46 34.22 -5.18
N SER A 164 23.38 35.21 -5.27
CA SER A 164 24.83 34.97 -5.22
C SER A 164 25.41 34.97 -3.80
N ARG A 165 24.68 35.54 -2.83
CA ARG A 165 25.08 35.60 -1.42
C ARG A 165 24.83 34.27 -0.74
N THR A 166 25.66 33.93 0.25
CA THR A 166 25.43 32.75 1.08
C THR A 166 24.57 33.08 2.29
N CYS A 167 23.86 32.11 2.88
CA CYS A 167 23.10 32.32 4.10
C CYS A 167 23.98 32.81 5.25
N ASP A 168 25.24 32.35 5.34
CA ASP A 168 26.21 32.89 6.30
C ASP A 168 26.45 34.40 6.15
N LYS A 169 26.52 34.90 4.92
CA LYS A 169 26.67 36.34 4.64
C LYS A 169 25.36 37.11 4.83
N ILE A 170 24.23 36.50 4.54
CA ILE A 170 22.89 37.10 4.72
C ILE A 170 22.63 37.28 6.22
N ARG A 171 22.87 36.23 7.02
CA ARG A 171 22.65 36.17 8.47
C ARG A 171 23.28 37.32 9.26
N LEU A 172 24.44 37.82 8.81
CA LEU A 172 25.15 38.93 9.46
C LEU A 172 24.43 40.28 9.40
N THR A 173 23.58 40.47 8.37
CA THR A 173 22.98 41.78 8.06
C THR A 173 21.45 41.75 8.00
N TYR A 174 20.87 40.55 7.90
CA TYR A 174 19.43 40.40 7.81
C TYR A 174 18.75 40.87 9.09
N HIS A 175 17.57 41.46 8.96
CA HIS A 175 16.75 41.97 10.04
C HIS A 175 15.29 41.95 9.58
N HIS A 176 14.36 42.36 10.45
CA HIS A 176 12.93 42.39 10.10
C HIS A 176 12.68 43.37 8.94
N VAL A 177 12.28 42.85 7.78
CA VAL A 177 11.94 43.62 6.59
C VAL A 177 10.78 42.96 5.87
N GLU A 178 9.71 43.70 5.66
CA GLU A 178 8.45 43.16 5.13
C GLU A 178 8.34 43.29 3.60
N THR A 179 9.46 43.37 2.87
CA THR A 179 9.47 43.62 1.41
C THR A 179 9.78 42.36 0.61
N CYS A 180 9.12 42.15 -0.53
CA CYS A 180 9.43 41.02 -1.42
C CYS A 180 10.91 40.98 -1.80
N GLN A 181 11.49 42.13 -2.13
CA GLN A 181 12.87 42.25 -2.64
C GLN A 181 13.96 41.80 -1.68
N GLN A 182 13.65 41.77 -0.39
CA GLN A 182 14.57 41.37 0.67
C GLN A 182 14.07 40.14 1.43
N THR A 183 12.96 39.53 1.03
CA THR A 183 12.45 38.31 1.71
C THR A 183 12.54 37.11 0.79
N VAL A 184 12.04 37.28 -0.45
CA VAL A 184 11.97 36.20 -1.43
C VAL A 184 13.37 35.68 -1.84
N PRO A 185 14.36 36.52 -2.19
CA PRO A 185 15.69 36.00 -2.54
C PRO A 185 16.37 35.26 -1.39
N GLU A 186 16.14 35.69 -0.15
CA GLU A 186 16.76 35.15 1.05
C GLU A 186 16.13 33.80 1.44
N ALA A 187 14.81 33.69 1.32
CA ALA A 187 14.10 32.42 1.47
C ALA A 187 14.52 31.40 0.40
N ILE A 188 14.59 31.82 -0.88
CA ILE A 188 15.06 30.96 -1.97
C ILE A 188 16.52 30.56 -1.76
N THR A 189 17.39 31.49 -1.32
CA THR A 189 18.79 31.19 -1.00
C THR A 189 18.90 30.14 0.11
N ALA A 190 18.08 30.24 1.17
CA ALA A 190 18.04 29.25 2.24
C ALA A 190 17.57 27.88 1.76
N PHE A 191 16.58 27.84 0.86
CA PHE A 191 16.20 26.60 0.16
C PHE A 191 17.37 26.02 -0.65
N LEU A 192 18.07 26.84 -1.44
CA LEU A 192 19.18 26.39 -2.27
C LEU A 192 20.32 25.79 -1.45
N GLU A 193 20.67 26.38 -0.30
CA GLU A 193 21.73 25.89 0.57
C GLU A 193 21.36 24.69 1.45
N GLY A 194 20.08 24.53 1.82
CA GLY A 194 19.67 23.47 2.74
C GLY A 194 19.76 22.06 2.13
N GLU A 195 20.11 21.04 2.89
CA GLU A 195 20.33 19.69 2.33
C GLU A 195 19.08 18.79 2.34
N ASN A 196 18.12 19.09 3.23
CA ASN A 196 16.85 18.40 3.41
C ASN A 196 15.80 19.37 3.99
N PHE A 197 14.54 18.94 4.12
CA PHE A 197 13.45 19.79 4.61
C PHE A 197 13.77 20.45 5.96
N GLU A 198 14.20 19.69 6.97
CA GLU A 198 14.54 20.25 8.28
C GLU A 198 15.70 21.24 8.20
N ASP A 199 16.76 20.91 7.44
CA ASP A 199 17.90 21.80 7.29
C ASP A 199 17.52 23.11 6.57
N VAL A 200 16.60 23.08 5.60
CA VAL A 200 16.06 24.32 5.00
C VAL A 200 15.35 25.16 6.06
N ILE A 201 14.46 24.56 6.86
CA ILE A 201 13.74 25.25 7.95
C ILE A 201 14.73 25.84 8.97
N ARG A 202 15.75 25.08 9.37
CA ARG A 202 16.79 25.57 10.28
C ARG A 202 17.62 26.69 9.66
N THR A 203 18.00 26.54 8.40
CA THR A 203 18.77 27.54 7.66
C THR A 203 18.03 28.85 7.59
N VAL A 204 16.75 28.81 7.20
CA VAL A 204 15.96 30.02 6.98
C VAL A 204 15.61 30.72 8.29
N VAL A 205 15.22 29.99 9.35
CA VAL A 205 14.99 30.59 10.68
C VAL A 205 16.28 31.17 11.25
N SER A 206 17.43 30.56 10.97
CA SER A 206 18.72 31.09 11.44
C SER A 206 19.05 32.48 10.88
N LEU A 207 18.37 32.95 9.82
CA LEU A 207 18.56 34.29 9.27
C LEU A 207 17.96 35.38 10.18
N GLY A 208 16.98 35.04 11.03
CA GLY A 208 16.23 35.99 11.85
C GLY A 208 15.28 36.88 11.05
N GLY A 209 14.97 38.07 11.57
CA GLY A 209 14.11 39.06 10.92
C GLY A 209 12.64 38.62 10.87
N ASP A 210 12.05 38.70 9.69
CA ASP A 210 10.69 38.26 9.37
C ASP A 210 10.66 36.73 9.18
N SER A 211 10.97 36.04 10.29
CA SER A 211 11.34 34.62 10.29
C SER A 211 10.17 33.70 9.98
N ASP A 212 8.94 34.04 10.37
CA ASP A 212 7.75 33.30 9.96
C ASP A 212 7.54 33.36 8.45
N THR A 213 7.55 34.56 7.85
CA THR A 213 7.34 34.73 6.41
C THR A 213 8.41 34.04 5.59
N LEU A 214 9.69 34.25 5.97
CA LEU A 214 10.81 33.57 5.33
C LEU A 214 10.65 32.04 5.38
N THR A 215 10.28 31.52 6.55
CA THR A 215 10.08 30.07 6.75
C THR A 215 8.89 29.56 5.95
N CYS A 216 7.82 30.35 5.81
CA CYS A 216 6.65 29.99 5.00
C CYS A 216 7.03 29.84 3.52
N ILE A 217 7.78 30.79 2.97
CA ILE A 217 8.22 30.78 1.57
C ILE A 217 9.22 29.64 1.32
N ALA A 218 10.30 29.57 2.10
CA ALA A 218 11.32 28.54 1.93
C ALA A 218 10.75 27.13 2.20
N GLY A 219 9.88 26.98 3.20
CA GLY A 219 9.20 25.74 3.54
C GLY A 219 8.28 25.25 2.42
N GLY A 220 7.55 26.14 1.75
CA GLY A 220 6.71 25.76 0.60
C GLY A 220 7.54 25.25 -0.59
N ILE A 221 8.69 25.86 -0.86
CA ILE A 221 9.62 25.38 -1.90
C ILE A 221 10.25 24.05 -1.47
N ALA A 222 10.64 23.93 -0.20
CA ALA A 222 11.24 22.71 0.35
C ALA A 222 10.25 21.53 0.37
N GLU A 223 8.97 21.75 0.67
CA GLU A 223 7.93 20.72 0.54
C GLU A 223 7.90 20.17 -0.88
N ALA A 224 7.88 21.06 -1.88
CA ALA A 224 7.82 20.66 -3.28
C ALA A 224 9.06 19.88 -3.73
N PHE A 225 10.24 20.15 -3.16
CA PHE A 225 11.49 19.52 -3.55
C PHE A 225 11.81 18.24 -2.75
N TYR A 226 11.55 18.24 -1.44
CA TYR A 226 11.97 17.19 -0.51
C TYR A 226 10.81 16.37 0.05
N GLY A 227 9.58 16.88 0.00
CA GLY A 227 8.48 16.43 0.86
C GLY A 227 8.60 16.96 2.29
N ILE A 228 7.53 16.80 3.07
CA ILE A 228 7.50 17.15 4.51
C ILE A 228 7.64 15.85 5.30
N PRO A 229 8.58 15.74 6.26
CA PRO A 229 8.64 14.57 7.12
C PRO A 229 7.37 14.44 7.97
N VAL A 230 6.81 13.22 8.09
CA VAL A 230 5.52 12.93 8.75
C VAL A 230 5.40 13.54 10.16
N TRP A 231 6.48 13.58 10.93
CA TRP A 231 6.45 14.16 12.27
C TRP A 231 6.29 15.70 12.27
N PHE A 232 6.80 16.42 11.25
CA PHE A 232 6.50 17.83 11.05
C PHE A 232 5.03 18.03 10.69
N GLU A 233 4.50 17.18 9.80
CA GLU A 233 3.09 17.22 9.38
C GLU A 233 2.16 16.95 10.56
N THR A 234 2.47 15.94 11.39
CA THR A 234 1.72 15.59 12.60
C THR A 234 1.70 16.73 13.61
N GLU A 235 2.87 17.30 13.93
CA GLU A 235 2.97 18.41 14.89
C GLU A 235 2.28 19.68 14.37
N CYS A 236 2.43 20.02 13.08
CA CYS A 236 1.75 21.17 12.49
C CYS A 236 0.23 20.96 12.43
N THR A 237 -0.23 19.77 12.04
CA THR A 237 -1.65 19.40 11.97
C THR A 237 -2.32 19.51 13.33
N ALA A 238 -1.67 19.03 14.39
CA ALA A 238 -2.17 19.14 15.76
C ALA A 238 -2.33 20.59 16.27
N ARG A 239 -1.68 21.57 15.61
CA ARG A 239 -1.73 23.00 15.92
C ARG A 239 -2.71 23.79 15.04
N LEU A 240 -3.30 23.16 14.03
CA LEU A 240 -4.27 23.79 13.16
C LEU A 240 -5.71 23.56 13.66
N PRO A 241 -6.60 24.56 13.51
CA PRO A 241 -8.01 24.37 13.77
C PRO A 241 -8.68 23.52 12.67
N GLU A 242 -9.76 22.83 13.05
CA GLU A 242 -10.46 21.84 12.21
C GLU A 242 -10.95 22.40 10.85
N ASP A 243 -11.32 23.67 10.80
CA ASP A 243 -11.75 24.33 9.58
C ASP A 243 -10.61 24.54 8.58
N MET A 244 -9.40 24.89 9.04
CA MET A 244 -8.22 24.96 8.18
C MET A 244 -7.84 23.57 7.67
N LEU A 245 -7.90 22.57 8.54
CA LEU A 245 -7.66 21.16 8.16
C LEU A 245 -8.64 20.69 7.09
N THR A 246 -9.90 21.12 7.15
CA THR A 246 -10.90 20.80 6.13
C THR A 246 -10.50 21.32 4.75
N VAL A 247 -9.98 22.55 4.65
CA VAL A 247 -9.50 23.11 3.38
C VAL A 247 -8.22 22.41 2.93
N LEU A 248 -7.30 22.12 3.85
CA LEU A 248 -6.04 21.43 3.55
C LEU A 248 -6.29 20.02 2.99
N ASN A 249 -7.18 19.24 3.61
CA ASN A 249 -7.56 17.91 3.12
C ASN A 249 -8.18 17.97 1.73
N ARG A 250 -9.06 18.96 1.48
CA ARG A 250 -9.62 19.18 0.16
C ARG A 250 -8.53 19.54 -0.86
N PHE A 251 -7.59 20.39 -0.48
CA PHE A 251 -6.48 20.80 -1.33
C PHE A 251 -5.60 19.62 -1.73
N ASP A 252 -5.29 18.73 -0.78
CA ASP A 252 -4.55 17.50 -1.04
C ASP A 252 -5.26 16.61 -2.07
N VAL A 253 -6.57 16.37 -1.89
CA VAL A 253 -7.38 15.64 -2.88
C VAL A 253 -7.33 16.31 -4.25
N THR A 254 -7.46 17.64 -4.31
CA THR A 254 -7.47 18.39 -5.58
C THR A 254 -6.14 18.31 -6.33
N ARG A 255 -4.99 18.37 -5.64
CA ARG A 255 -3.67 18.27 -6.30
C ARG A 255 -3.26 16.85 -6.68
N GLY A 256 -4.17 15.89 -6.59
CA GLY A 256 -3.88 14.48 -6.85
C GLY A 256 -3.03 13.82 -5.77
N ARG A 257 -2.82 14.48 -4.62
CA ARG A 257 -2.40 13.81 -3.38
C ARG A 257 -3.65 13.07 -2.91
N GLN A 258 -3.90 11.90 -3.49
CA GLN A 258 -4.66 10.90 -2.76
C GLN A 258 -4.02 10.80 -1.38
N ASP A 259 -4.84 10.58 -0.36
CA ASP A 259 -4.35 10.23 0.95
C ASP A 259 -3.59 8.89 0.83
N ASP A 260 -2.33 8.97 0.39
CA ASP A 260 -1.40 7.85 0.23
C ASP A 260 -0.98 7.30 1.60
N SER A 261 -1.46 7.89 2.71
CA SER A 261 -1.39 7.26 4.02
C SER A 261 -2.24 5.98 4.08
N GLN A 262 -3.14 5.78 3.11
CA GLN A 262 -3.82 4.53 2.86
C GLN A 262 -3.51 4.02 1.44
N ASP A 263 -2.28 3.51 1.21
CA ASP A 263 -2.17 2.39 0.26
C ASP A 263 -3.05 1.27 0.87
N PRO A 264 -4.22 0.94 0.28
CA PRO A 264 -5.13 -0.04 0.86
C PRO A 264 -4.49 -1.42 1.00
N TYR A 265 -3.37 -1.67 0.30
CA TYR A 265 -2.60 -2.90 0.41
C TYR A 265 -1.54 -2.87 1.53
N LEU A 266 -1.15 -1.68 2.02
CA LEU A 266 -0.32 -1.50 3.22
C LEU A 266 -1.16 -1.32 4.48
N ASP A 267 -2.43 -0.93 4.34
CA ASP A 267 -3.37 -0.84 5.47
C ASP A 267 -3.42 -2.16 6.25
N GLY A 268 -3.36 -2.06 7.58
CA GLY A 268 -3.24 -3.20 8.49
C GLY A 268 -1.82 -3.71 8.77
N ASN A 269 -0.78 -3.25 8.07
CA ASN A 269 0.61 -3.66 8.36
C ASN A 269 1.14 -3.23 9.75
N VAL A 270 0.44 -2.34 10.45
CA VAL A 270 0.74 -1.96 11.84
C VAL A 270 0.89 -3.17 12.78
N ILE A 271 0.17 -4.26 12.52
CA ILE A 271 0.28 -5.48 13.32
C ILE A 271 1.67 -6.14 13.21
N ILE A 272 2.37 -5.95 12.08
CA ILE A 272 3.75 -6.43 11.89
C ILE A 272 4.69 -5.55 12.71
N GLU A 273 4.51 -4.24 12.67
CA GLU A 273 5.33 -3.27 13.39
C GLU A 273 5.23 -3.46 14.92
N GLU A 274 4.01 -3.55 15.46
CA GLU A 274 3.75 -3.83 16.88
C GLU A 274 4.37 -5.14 17.35
N ALA A 275 4.28 -6.20 16.52
CA ALA A 275 4.86 -7.50 16.86
C ALA A 275 6.40 -7.45 16.88
N ILE A 276 7.03 -6.71 15.95
CA ILE A 276 8.49 -6.52 15.94
C ILE A 276 8.92 -5.72 17.17
N GLU A 277 8.17 -4.68 17.55
CA GLU A 277 8.46 -3.88 18.74
C GLU A 277 8.42 -4.74 20.01
N GLN A 278 7.37 -5.55 20.19
CA GLN A 278 7.27 -6.49 21.31
C GLN A 278 8.43 -7.51 21.35
N PHE A 279 8.88 -7.99 20.18
CA PHE A 279 10.04 -8.88 20.10
C PHE A 279 11.35 -8.16 20.44
N ARG A 280 11.50 -6.89 20.08
CA ARG A 280 12.66 -6.07 20.43
C ARG A 280 12.73 -5.79 21.92
N GLU A 281 11.61 -5.49 22.55
CA GLU A 281 11.51 -5.31 24.00
C GLU A 281 11.88 -6.60 24.76
N GLU A 282 11.39 -7.75 24.27
CA GLU A 282 11.64 -9.05 24.89
C GLU A 282 11.85 -10.16 23.85
N GLN A 283 13.12 -10.54 23.64
CA GLN A 283 13.55 -11.50 22.62
C GLN A 283 13.27 -12.97 22.98
N THR A 284 11.99 -13.31 23.21
CA THR A 284 11.54 -14.67 23.51
C THR A 284 11.09 -15.42 22.25
N LYS A 285 11.08 -16.76 22.31
CA LYS A 285 10.47 -17.60 21.26
C LYS A 285 9.00 -17.24 21.00
N LYS A 286 8.27 -16.86 22.06
CA LYS A 286 6.85 -16.49 21.96
C LYS A 286 6.68 -15.22 21.11
N ASN A 287 7.48 -14.18 21.38
CA ASN A 287 7.38 -12.92 20.64
C ASN A 287 7.92 -13.07 19.21
N LEU A 288 8.92 -13.92 19.00
CA LEU A 288 9.35 -14.29 17.64
C LEU A 288 8.20 -14.93 16.86
N VAL A 289 7.47 -15.88 17.44
CA VAL A 289 6.27 -16.46 16.82
C VAL A 289 5.21 -15.39 16.55
N GLY A 290 5.06 -14.41 17.44
CA GLY A 290 4.18 -13.25 17.23
C GLY A 290 4.50 -12.47 15.95
N VAL A 291 5.78 -12.19 15.70
CA VAL A 291 6.23 -11.53 14.45
C VAL A 291 5.90 -12.38 13.22
N LEU A 292 6.19 -13.68 13.26
CA LEU A 292 5.92 -14.59 12.13
C LEU A 292 4.41 -14.67 11.84
N GLU A 293 3.57 -14.73 12.87
CA GLU A 293 2.10 -14.76 12.71
C GLU A 293 1.53 -13.43 12.20
N ALA A 294 2.07 -12.29 12.61
CA ALA A 294 1.67 -11.00 12.08
C ALA A 294 1.94 -10.89 10.57
N ILE A 295 3.15 -11.29 10.14
CA ILE A 295 3.51 -11.34 8.71
C ILE A 295 2.63 -12.35 7.96
N ARG A 296 2.41 -13.53 8.54
CA ARG A 296 1.56 -14.58 7.95
C ARG A 296 0.11 -14.12 7.76
N ARG A 297 -0.45 -13.42 8.75
CA ARG A 297 -1.81 -12.88 8.68
C ARG A 297 -1.93 -11.84 7.57
N ARG A 298 -0.99 -10.89 7.48
CA ARG A 298 -0.98 -9.93 6.37
C ARG A 298 -0.83 -10.61 5.01
N MET A 299 -0.01 -11.65 4.91
CA MET A 299 0.09 -12.45 3.69
C MET A 299 -1.25 -13.12 3.29
N GLN A 300 -2.13 -13.48 4.22
CA GLN A 300 -3.45 -14.06 3.93
C GLN A 300 -4.51 -13.00 3.59
N GLU A 301 -4.31 -11.78 4.03
CA GLU A 301 -5.17 -10.62 3.78
C GLU A 301 -4.65 -9.80 2.58
N ASP A 302 -3.95 -10.46 1.64
CA ASP A 302 -3.36 -9.86 0.43
C ASP A 302 -2.52 -8.60 0.70
N GLY A 303 -1.84 -8.57 1.85
CA GLY A 303 -1.00 -7.46 2.25
C GLY A 303 0.28 -7.34 1.44
N HIS A 304 0.76 -6.12 1.28
CA HIS A 304 1.94 -5.80 0.49
C HIS A 304 3.11 -5.33 1.36
N PHE A 305 4.31 -5.47 0.80
CA PHE A 305 5.49 -4.72 1.21
C PHE A 305 5.83 -3.68 0.15
N MET A 306 6.34 -2.52 0.60
CA MET A 306 7.01 -1.57 -0.28
C MET A 306 8.46 -2.01 -0.48
N ILE A 307 8.93 -1.95 -1.72
CA ILE A 307 10.28 -2.36 -2.10
C ILE A 307 10.91 -1.21 -2.87
N PRO A 308 12.01 -0.63 -2.36
CA PRO A 308 12.78 0.32 -3.13
C PRO A 308 13.46 -0.36 -4.31
N VAL A 309 13.40 0.30 -5.46
CA VAL A 309 14.00 -0.13 -6.72
C VAL A 309 14.92 0.94 -7.28
N ILE A 310 16.01 0.47 -7.85
CA ILE A 310 16.94 1.27 -8.63
C ILE A 310 16.51 1.12 -10.10
N PRO A 311 16.07 2.20 -10.77
CA PRO A 311 15.76 2.14 -12.18
C PRO A 311 17.01 1.76 -12.99
N PRO A 312 16.89 0.93 -14.05
CA PRO A 312 18.03 0.57 -14.87
C PRO A 312 18.57 1.79 -15.62
N GLN A 313 19.89 1.93 -15.73
CA GLN A 313 20.55 3.02 -16.46
C GLN A 313 20.02 3.14 -17.91
N ALA A 314 19.70 2.00 -18.55
CA ALA A 314 19.09 1.98 -19.88
C ALA A 314 17.74 2.71 -19.95
N ALA A 315 16.90 2.68 -18.89
CA ALA A 315 15.65 3.45 -18.85
C ALA A 315 15.92 4.97 -18.82
N ILE A 316 17.00 5.37 -18.17
CA ILE A 316 17.43 6.76 -18.08
C ILE A 316 18.03 7.22 -19.42
N ASP A 317 18.83 6.36 -20.05
CA ASP A 317 19.52 6.64 -21.32
C ASP A 317 18.58 6.59 -22.54
N MET A 318 17.43 5.89 -22.44
CA MET A 318 16.38 5.85 -23.48
C MET A 318 15.59 7.16 -23.58
N ILE A 319 15.67 8.00 -22.56
CA ILE A 319 15.07 9.32 -22.57
C ILE A 319 16.07 10.22 -23.31
N ASP A 320 15.79 10.53 -24.58
CA ASP A 320 16.49 11.61 -25.28
C ASP A 320 16.06 12.94 -24.65
N ILE A 321 16.75 13.31 -23.57
CA ILE A 321 16.48 14.47 -22.72
C ILE A 321 16.39 15.77 -23.52
N ASP A 322 17.12 15.88 -24.64
CA ASP A 322 17.10 17.06 -25.51
C ASP A 322 15.83 17.14 -26.37
N SER A 323 15.07 16.06 -26.47
CA SER A 323 13.85 15.94 -27.28
C SER A 323 12.54 15.96 -26.47
N VAL A 324 12.63 15.77 -25.15
CA VAL A 324 11.50 15.67 -24.22
C VAL A 324 11.18 17.02 -23.62
N LYS A 325 9.93 17.45 -23.68
CA LYS A 325 9.46 18.68 -23.05
C LYS A 325 8.87 18.39 -21.68
N VAL A 326 8.90 19.40 -20.82
CA VAL A 326 8.22 19.37 -19.53
C VAL A 326 6.73 19.04 -19.77
N GLY A 327 6.26 17.92 -19.19
CA GLY A 327 4.90 17.39 -19.34
C GLY A 327 4.74 16.22 -20.33
N ASP A 328 5.79 15.83 -21.06
CA ASP A 328 5.73 14.69 -21.96
C ASP A 328 5.78 13.35 -21.18
N THR A 329 4.79 12.48 -21.42
CA THR A 329 4.84 11.09 -20.95
C THR A 329 5.73 10.28 -21.87
N VAL A 330 6.90 9.86 -21.37
CA VAL A 330 7.81 8.96 -22.09
C VAL A 330 7.38 7.52 -21.81
N THR A 331 6.89 6.83 -22.83
CA THR A 331 6.52 5.41 -22.75
C THR A 331 7.54 4.56 -23.51
N SER A 332 8.10 3.54 -22.87
CA SER A 332 8.94 2.52 -23.53
C SER A 332 8.15 1.23 -23.71
N GLU A 333 8.28 0.59 -24.88
CA GLU A 333 7.76 -0.76 -25.15
C GLU A 333 8.77 -1.87 -24.75
N GLU A 334 9.95 -1.52 -24.23
CA GLU A 334 10.96 -2.49 -23.80
C GLU A 334 10.72 -3.00 -22.37
N ASP A 335 11.02 -4.29 -22.16
CA ASP A 335 10.98 -4.93 -20.84
C ASP A 335 12.05 -4.30 -19.92
N LEU A 336 11.63 -3.39 -19.03
CA LEU A 336 12.51 -2.75 -18.06
C LEU A 336 12.80 -3.67 -16.87
N HIS A 337 14.07 -4.03 -16.70
CA HIS A 337 14.52 -4.82 -15.56
C HIS A 337 14.99 -3.92 -14.41
N PHE A 338 14.18 -3.80 -13.36
CA PHE A 338 14.52 -3.06 -12.14
C PHE A 338 15.46 -3.87 -11.25
N LYS A 339 16.41 -3.19 -10.59
CA LYS A 339 17.22 -3.79 -9.51
C LYS A 339 16.56 -3.47 -8.18
N LEU A 340 16.29 -4.48 -7.36
CA LEU A 340 15.82 -4.25 -6.00
C LEU A 340 16.96 -3.66 -5.15
N GLN A 341 16.65 -2.81 -4.18
CA GLN A 341 17.66 -2.30 -3.25
C GLN A 341 18.02 -3.37 -2.22
N HIS A 342 19.31 -3.48 -1.90
CA HIS A 342 19.82 -4.43 -0.91
C HIS A 342 20.58 -3.68 0.18
N VAL A 343 20.54 -4.22 1.40
CA VAL A 343 21.31 -3.74 2.55
C VAL A 343 22.45 -4.71 2.82
N GLN A 344 23.68 -4.20 2.87
CA GLN A 344 24.83 -4.97 3.34
C GLN A 344 25.02 -4.78 4.84
N THR A 345 25.03 -5.88 5.58
CA THR A 345 25.36 -5.87 7.01
C THR A 345 26.87 -5.88 7.24
N THR A 346 27.32 -5.49 8.43
CA THR A 346 28.75 -5.37 8.80
C THR A 346 29.54 -6.69 8.70
N ASP A 347 28.85 -7.83 8.64
CA ASP A 347 29.42 -9.16 8.40
C ASP A 347 29.52 -9.54 6.91
N GLY A 348 29.22 -8.61 6.01
CA GLY A 348 29.32 -8.77 4.54
C GLY A 348 28.14 -9.49 3.90
N LYS A 349 27.07 -9.78 4.65
CA LYS A 349 25.87 -10.42 4.12
C LYS A 349 24.96 -9.40 3.41
N SER A 350 24.34 -9.85 2.32
CA SER A 350 23.38 -9.07 1.54
C SER A 350 21.95 -9.47 1.91
N TRP A 351 21.09 -8.47 2.12
CA TRP A 351 19.70 -8.62 2.50
C TRP A 351 18.82 -7.78 1.60
N LEU A 352 17.62 -8.26 1.28
CA LEU A 352 16.64 -7.48 0.53
C LEU A 352 15.91 -6.52 1.46
N ALA A 353 15.85 -5.24 1.13
CA ALA A 353 15.13 -4.24 1.94
C ALA A 353 13.64 -4.20 1.58
N VAL A 354 12.77 -4.19 2.58
CA VAL A 354 11.32 -3.98 2.43
C VAL A 354 10.76 -3.09 3.53
N PHE A 355 9.62 -2.46 3.28
CA PHE A 355 8.95 -1.56 4.24
C PHE A 355 7.49 -1.94 4.43
N THR A 356 7.03 -1.86 5.68
CA THR A 356 5.63 -2.10 6.08
C THR A 356 4.75 -0.89 5.84
N SER A 357 5.34 0.30 5.87
CA SER A 357 4.66 1.59 5.72
C SER A 357 5.56 2.60 5.02
N ARG A 358 4.93 3.64 4.46
CA ARG A 358 5.65 4.76 3.87
C ARG A 358 6.46 5.54 4.91
N GLU A 359 5.97 5.62 6.14
CA GLU A 359 6.69 6.21 7.28
C GLU A 359 8.02 5.49 7.54
N GLU A 360 8.04 4.16 7.52
CA GLU A 360 9.28 3.38 7.71
C GLU A 360 10.25 3.51 6.52
N TYR A 361 9.72 3.66 5.31
CA TYR A 361 10.50 3.90 4.10
C TYR A 361 11.18 5.27 4.10
N GLU A 362 10.44 6.33 4.46
CA GLU A 362 10.91 7.72 4.46
C GLU A 362 11.96 8.01 5.56
N LYS A 363 12.23 7.04 6.45
CA LYS A 363 13.38 7.08 7.39
C LYS A 363 14.73 6.91 6.67
N GLY A 364 14.74 6.45 5.40
CA GLY A 364 15.93 6.24 4.57
C GLY A 364 16.08 7.23 3.42
N GLU A 365 16.95 6.89 2.46
CA GLU A 365 17.19 7.70 1.25
C GLU A 365 16.07 7.49 0.21
N SER A 366 15.64 8.59 -0.44
CA SER A 366 14.60 8.57 -1.47
C SER A 366 15.03 7.81 -2.72
N SER A 367 14.26 6.78 -3.07
CA SER A 367 14.35 5.99 -4.29
C SER A 367 12.95 5.74 -4.90
N SER A 368 12.89 5.15 -6.10
CA SER A 368 11.62 4.69 -6.66
C SER A 368 11.14 3.47 -5.86
N ILE A 369 9.83 3.30 -5.70
CA ILE A 369 9.24 2.18 -4.95
C ILE A 369 8.32 1.35 -5.83
N ILE A 370 8.25 0.05 -5.55
CA ILE A 370 7.19 -0.83 -6.03
C ILE A 370 6.47 -1.46 -4.83
N SER A 371 5.18 -1.72 -4.97
CA SER A 371 4.38 -2.45 -3.98
C SER A 371 4.20 -3.88 -4.47
N ASN A 372 4.44 -4.88 -3.62
CA ASN A 372 4.32 -6.29 -4.01
C ASN A 372 3.74 -7.11 -2.86
N PHE A 373 2.91 -8.11 -3.21
CA PHE A 373 2.32 -9.03 -2.25
C PHE A 373 3.39 -9.67 -1.36
N ILE A 374 3.18 -9.64 -0.05
CA ILE A 374 4.08 -10.26 0.94
C ILE A 374 4.35 -11.72 0.54
N GLY A 375 3.32 -12.47 0.14
CA GLY A 375 3.47 -13.86 -0.27
C GLY A 375 4.36 -14.06 -1.50
N SER A 376 4.23 -13.19 -2.52
CA SER A 376 5.08 -13.23 -3.71
C SER A 376 6.55 -12.92 -3.35
N MET A 377 6.77 -11.96 -2.46
CA MET A 377 8.11 -11.59 -1.99
C MET A 377 8.80 -12.68 -1.18
N LEU A 378 8.07 -13.27 -0.22
CA LEU A 378 8.59 -14.38 0.57
C LEU A 378 8.95 -15.58 -0.32
N LYS A 379 8.11 -15.90 -1.32
CA LYS A 379 8.39 -16.97 -2.30
C LYS A 379 9.63 -16.64 -3.15
N GLY A 380 9.69 -15.43 -3.71
CA GLY A 380 10.79 -14.99 -4.56
C GLY A 380 12.15 -15.03 -3.85
N CYS A 381 12.20 -14.62 -2.58
CA CYS A 381 13.42 -14.58 -1.77
C CYS A 381 14.12 -15.95 -1.62
N ARG A 382 13.39 -17.06 -1.78
CA ARG A 382 13.97 -18.42 -1.71
C ARG A 382 15.06 -18.66 -2.74
N ASP A 383 14.88 -18.12 -3.94
CA ASP A 383 15.72 -18.39 -5.10
C ASP A 383 16.78 -17.30 -5.33
N MET A 384 16.81 -16.26 -4.50
CA MET A 384 17.76 -15.14 -4.63
C MET A 384 19.05 -15.40 -3.86
N SER A 385 20.11 -14.65 -4.18
CA SER A 385 21.44 -14.76 -3.55
C SER A 385 21.50 -14.25 -2.10
N GLU A 386 20.53 -13.47 -1.68
CA GLU A 386 20.46 -12.80 -0.38
C GLU A 386 20.20 -13.78 0.78
N GLU A 387 20.53 -13.39 2.00
CA GLU A 387 20.34 -14.22 3.20
C GLU A 387 18.89 -14.24 3.71
N GLY A 388 18.10 -13.27 3.25
CA GLY A 388 16.71 -13.07 3.62
C GLY A 388 16.26 -11.65 3.34
N ILE A 389 15.23 -11.23 4.07
CA ILE A 389 14.64 -9.90 3.99
C ILE A 389 14.96 -9.13 5.27
N ILE A 390 15.30 -7.85 5.14
CA ILE A 390 15.29 -6.91 6.25
C ILE A 390 14.05 -6.03 6.13
N ILE A 391 13.13 -6.18 7.08
CA ILE A 391 11.93 -5.35 7.18
C ILE A 391 12.33 -4.08 7.91
N ASN A 392 11.92 -2.91 7.40
CA ASN A 392 12.08 -1.60 8.04
C ASN A 392 13.53 -1.32 8.48
N PRO A 393 14.54 -1.45 7.59
CA PRO A 393 15.96 -1.32 7.94
C PRO A 393 16.32 -0.06 8.71
N TRP A 394 15.57 1.04 8.53
CA TRP A 394 15.86 2.36 9.12
C TRP A 394 15.05 2.69 10.37
N GLY A 395 14.06 1.88 10.75
CA GLY A 395 13.25 2.10 11.95
C GLY A 395 13.11 0.83 12.80
N THR A 396 11.90 0.29 12.87
CA THR A 396 11.60 -0.92 13.64
C THR A 396 12.05 -2.16 12.87
N SER A 397 13.37 -2.25 12.65
CA SER A 397 14.01 -3.28 11.83
C SER A 397 13.92 -4.69 12.39
N PHE A 398 13.66 -5.63 11.48
CA PHE A 398 13.63 -7.06 11.76
C PHE A 398 14.28 -7.85 10.62
N GLN A 399 15.19 -8.76 10.97
CA GLN A 399 15.86 -9.65 10.02
C GLN A 399 15.06 -10.94 9.85
N LEU A 400 14.38 -11.06 8.71
CA LEU A 400 13.63 -12.24 8.33
C LEU A 400 14.51 -13.16 7.48
N THR A 401 15.21 -14.08 8.14
CA THR A 401 16.09 -15.08 7.48
C THR A 401 15.30 -16.03 6.58
N LYS A 402 15.95 -16.62 5.56
CA LYS A 402 15.37 -17.70 4.74
C LYS A 402 14.73 -18.84 5.55
N GLN A 403 15.28 -19.19 6.71
CA GLN A 403 14.71 -20.21 7.59
C GLN A 403 13.36 -19.79 8.16
N LEU A 404 13.24 -18.54 8.62
CA LEU A 404 11.98 -17.97 9.13
C LEU A 404 10.97 -17.75 8.00
N ILE A 405 11.43 -17.33 6.82
CA ILE A 405 10.60 -17.24 5.60
C ILE A 405 9.96 -18.61 5.31
N ASN A 406 10.76 -19.69 5.33
CA ASN A 406 10.24 -21.04 5.13
C ASN A 406 9.20 -21.42 6.19
N VAL A 407 9.43 -21.07 7.47
CA VAL A 407 8.42 -21.30 8.53
C VAL A 407 7.10 -20.59 8.22
N ILE A 408 7.12 -19.33 7.76
CA ILE A 408 5.90 -18.58 7.39
C ILE A 408 5.20 -19.21 6.18
N LEU A 409 5.98 -19.57 5.14
CA LEU A 409 5.45 -20.18 3.91
C LEU A 409 4.92 -21.60 4.14
N GLU A 410 5.57 -22.38 5.00
CA GLU A 410 5.15 -23.73 5.38
C GLU A 410 3.93 -23.72 6.31
N ALA A 411 3.80 -22.71 7.18
CA ALA A 411 2.62 -22.53 8.03
C ALA A 411 1.33 -22.21 7.26
N ASN A 412 1.47 -21.71 6.02
CA ASN A 412 0.36 -21.45 5.10
C ASN A 412 0.26 -22.49 3.97
N LYS A 413 1.03 -23.58 4.00
CA LYS A 413 0.68 -24.72 3.16
C LYS A 413 -0.66 -25.21 3.65
N PRO A 414 -1.71 -25.13 2.85
CA PRO A 414 -2.96 -25.73 3.28
C PRO A 414 -2.66 -27.22 3.49
N GLU A 415 -2.89 -27.69 4.72
CA GLU A 415 -2.46 -29.01 5.12
C GLU A 415 -3.35 -30.05 4.45
N ASN A 416 -2.71 -31.00 3.76
CA ASN A 416 -3.39 -32.17 3.25
C ASN A 416 -3.78 -33.08 4.41
N HIS A 417 -5.08 -33.21 4.66
CA HIS A 417 -5.60 -33.99 5.77
C HIS A 417 -6.51 -35.12 5.29
N ILE A 418 -6.46 -36.26 6.00
CA ILE A 418 -7.45 -37.33 5.86
C ILE A 418 -8.19 -37.48 7.19
N TYR A 419 -9.48 -37.19 7.19
CA TYR A 419 -10.38 -37.42 8.33
C TYR A 419 -11.26 -38.65 8.10
N PHE A 420 -11.72 -39.25 9.18
CA PHE A 420 -12.68 -40.36 9.14
C PHE A 420 -13.93 -39.92 9.91
N ASP A 421 -15.06 -39.90 9.22
CA ASP A 421 -16.36 -39.59 9.82
C ASP A 421 -17.30 -40.78 9.70
N VAL A 422 -18.12 -41.03 10.73
CA VAL A 422 -19.09 -42.13 10.72
C VAL A 422 -20.49 -41.56 10.60
N GLY A 423 -21.15 -41.80 9.46
CA GLY A 423 -22.51 -41.30 9.27
C GLY A 423 -22.98 -41.23 7.82
N ASP A 424 -23.99 -40.39 7.62
CA ASP A 424 -24.60 -40.13 6.32
C ASP A 424 -23.82 -39.02 5.60
N ILE A 425 -23.16 -39.37 4.49
CA ILE A 425 -22.38 -38.45 3.66
C ILE A 425 -23.18 -37.21 3.22
N THR A 426 -24.51 -37.31 3.11
CA THR A 426 -25.37 -36.17 2.73
C THR A 426 -25.48 -35.08 3.80
N LYS A 427 -24.95 -35.33 5.00
CA LYS A 427 -24.97 -34.41 6.15
C LYS A 427 -23.62 -33.73 6.40
N ILE A 428 -22.57 -34.18 5.73
CA ILE A 428 -21.21 -33.65 5.86
C ILE A 428 -21.15 -32.28 5.19
N ASP A 429 -20.49 -31.33 5.87
CA ASP A 429 -20.31 -29.96 5.44
C ASP A 429 -18.94 -29.81 4.76
N VAL A 430 -18.92 -29.97 3.44
CA VAL A 430 -17.73 -29.93 2.57
C VAL A 430 -18.13 -29.37 1.22
N GLU A 431 -17.20 -28.89 0.41
CA GLU A 431 -17.48 -28.31 -0.90
C GLU A 431 -17.96 -29.36 -1.91
N ALA A 432 -17.39 -30.57 -1.89
CA ALA A 432 -17.83 -31.68 -2.73
C ALA A 432 -18.05 -32.97 -1.94
N ILE A 433 -19.13 -33.69 -2.26
CA ILE A 433 -19.27 -35.10 -1.90
C ILE A 433 -19.14 -35.99 -3.13
N VAL A 434 -18.57 -37.19 -2.94
CA VAL A 434 -18.43 -38.17 -4.01
C VAL A 434 -19.61 -39.14 -3.98
N ASN A 435 -20.28 -39.27 -5.11
CA ASN A 435 -21.33 -40.25 -5.32
C ASN A 435 -20.77 -41.50 -6.00
N ALA A 436 -20.84 -42.65 -5.32
CA ALA A 436 -20.56 -43.96 -5.91
C ALA A 436 -21.74 -44.41 -6.81
N ALA A 437 -21.73 -43.91 -8.04
CA ALA A 437 -22.81 -44.04 -9.01
C ALA A 437 -22.71 -45.31 -9.88
N ASN A 438 -23.74 -45.54 -10.67
CA ASN A 438 -23.72 -46.51 -11.77
C ASN A 438 -23.54 -45.79 -13.13
N LYS A 439 -23.25 -46.54 -14.20
CA LYS A 439 -22.95 -45.98 -15.54
C LYS A 439 -23.98 -44.97 -16.08
N SER A 440 -25.24 -45.07 -15.68
CA SER A 440 -26.27 -44.14 -16.17
C SER A 440 -26.17 -42.75 -15.53
N LEU A 441 -25.63 -42.64 -14.32
CA LEU A 441 -25.71 -41.45 -13.45
C LEU A 441 -27.14 -41.01 -13.08
N LEU A 442 -28.18 -41.79 -13.42
CA LEU A 442 -29.58 -41.42 -13.22
C LEU A 442 -30.15 -41.94 -11.89
N GLY A 443 -29.29 -42.03 -10.87
CA GLY A 443 -29.61 -42.56 -9.56
C GLY A 443 -29.67 -44.09 -9.47
N GLY A 444 -29.97 -44.57 -8.27
CA GLY A 444 -29.81 -45.97 -7.89
C GLY A 444 -30.11 -46.23 -6.41
N GLY A 445 -29.52 -47.30 -5.86
CA GLY A 445 -29.65 -47.68 -4.44
C GLY A 445 -28.45 -47.26 -3.59
N GLY A 446 -28.46 -47.57 -2.30
CA GLY A 446 -27.33 -47.29 -1.41
C GLY A 446 -27.05 -45.79 -1.27
N VAL A 447 -25.76 -45.42 -1.31
CA VAL A 447 -25.30 -44.03 -1.18
C VAL A 447 -25.82 -43.14 -2.33
N ASP A 448 -25.85 -43.66 -3.56
CA ASP A 448 -26.37 -42.95 -4.74
C ASP A 448 -27.84 -42.57 -4.56
N GLY A 449 -28.66 -43.51 -4.11
CA GLY A 449 -30.05 -43.24 -3.78
C GLY A 449 -30.21 -42.26 -2.61
N ALA A 450 -29.32 -42.28 -1.61
CA ALA A 450 -29.36 -41.34 -0.50
C ALA A 450 -29.04 -39.90 -0.95
N ILE A 451 -27.98 -39.74 -1.75
CA ILE A 451 -27.58 -38.46 -2.34
C ILE A 451 -28.69 -37.89 -3.22
N HIS A 452 -29.26 -38.68 -4.14
CA HIS A 452 -30.35 -38.19 -4.99
C HIS A 452 -31.62 -37.80 -4.19
N ARG A 453 -31.95 -38.52 -3.11
CA ARG A 453 -33.08 -38.13 -2.25
C ARG A 453 -32.82 -36.83 -1.49
N ALA A 454 -31.59 -36.62 -1.03
CA ALA A 454 -31.21 -35.44 -0.25
C ALA A 454 -31.03 -34.19 -1.14
N ALA A 455 -30.43 -34.33 -2.33
CA ALA A 455 -30.20 -33.25 -3.28
C ALA A 455 -31.50 -32.77 -3.97
N GLY A 456 -32.53 -33.62 -4.04
CA GLY A 456 -33.79 -33.32 -4.71
C GLY A 456 -33.77 -33.59 -6.22
N PRO A 457 -34.88 -33.31 -6.93
CA PRO A 457 -35.05 -33.70 -8.33
C PRO A 457 -34.10 -32.99 -9.31
N GLY A 458 -33.60 -31.79 -8.97
CA GLY A 458 -32.69 -31.02 -9.82
C GLY A 458 -31.40 -31.77 -10.15
N LEU A 459 -30.84 -32.53 -9.19
CA LEU A 459 -29.65 -33.34 -9.43
C LEU A 459 -29.87 -34.36 -10.56
N LEU A 460 -31.03 -35.01 -10.58
CA LEU A 460 -31.36 -35.99 -11.63
C LEU A 460 -31.50 -35.32 -13.00
N GLU A 461 -32.05 -34.11 -13.06
CA GLU A 461 -32.18 -33.34 -14.31
C GLU A 461 -30.82 -32.93 -14.87
N GLU A 462 -29.89 -32.55 -14.00
CA GLU A 462 -28.52 -32.22 -14.39
C GLU A 462 -27.76 -33.47 -14.85
N CYS A 463 -27.84 -34.59 -14.12
CA CYS A 463 -27.21 -35.85 -14.50
C CYS A 463 -27.63 -36.34 -15.90
N ARG A 464 -28.88 -36.09 -16.33
CA ARG A 464 -29.34 -36.43 -17.68
C ARG A 464 -28.53 -35.75 -18.79
N LYS A 465 -27.96 -34.57 -18.51
CA LYS A 465 -27.14 -33.81 -19.46
C LYS A 465 -25.72 -34.38 -19.60
N LEU A 466 -25.28 -35.19 -18.63
CA LEU A 466 -23.93 -35.75 -18.59
C LEU A 466 -23.74 -36.97 -19.50
N ASN A 467 -24.80 -37.58 -20.03
CA ASN A 467 -24.73 -38.78 -20.89
C ASN A 467 -24.00 -39.98 -20.25
N GLY A 468 -24.22 -40.22 -18.95
CA GLY A 468 -23.60 -41.33 -18.22
C GLY A 468 -22.11 -41.15 -17.93
N CYS A 469 -21.47 -42.18 -17.39
CA CYS A 469 -20.04 -42.16 -17.06
C CYS A 469 -19.44 -43.58 -17.16
N GLU A 470 -18.20 -43.68 -17.62
CA GLU A 470 -17.48 -44.95 -17.75
C GLU A 470 -16.91 -45.41 -16.40
N VAL A 471 -16.63 -46.72 -16.28
CA VAL A 471 -16.08 -47.27 -15.04
C VAL A 471 -14.68 -46.72 -14.80
N GLY A 472 -14.42 -46.23 -13.59
CA GLY A 472 -13.18 -45.57 -13.23
C GLY A 472 -13.15 -44.06 -13.50
N GLU A 473 -14.12 -43.53 -14.23
CA GLU A 473 -14.21 -42.09 -14.55
C GLU A 473 -15.08 -41.34 -13.54
N ALA A 474 -15.00 -40.00 -13.57
CA ALA A 474 -15.79 -39.10 -12.72
C ALA A 474 -16.39 -37.94 -13.53
N LYS A 475 -17.54 -37.42 -13.08
CA LYS A 475 -18.20 -36.21 -13.62
C LYS A 475 -18.82 -35.41 -12.48
N ILE A 476 -18.91 -34.09 -12.62
CA ILE A 476 -19.37 -33.19 -11.56
C ILE A 476 -20.72 -32.56 -11.92
N THR A 477 -21.52 -32.29 -10.90
CA THR A 477 -22.78 -31.52 -10.95
C THR A 477 -22.86 -30.58 -9.75
N GLY A 478 -23.83 -29.66 -9.74
CA GLY A 478 -24.19 -28.92 -8.54
C GLY A 478 -24.74 -29.82 -7.42
N GLY A 479 -24.62 -29.37 -6.17
CA GLY A 479 -25.10 -30.11 -4.98
C GLY A 479 -26.59 -29.93 -4.67
N TRP A 480 -27.25 -28.93 -5.27
CA TRP A 480 -28.67 -28.65 -5.10
C TRP A 480 -29.08 -28.44 -3.63
N LEU A 481 -29.93 -29.31 -3.07
CA LEU A 481 -30.40 -29.20 -1.67
C LEU A 481 -29.43 -29.79 -0.64
N LEU A 482 -28.26 -30.29 -1.06
CA LEU A 482 -27.21 -30.75 -0.16
C LEU A 482 -26.52 -29.57 0.54
N LYS A 483 -25.83 -29.86 1.64
CA LYS A 483 -24.87 -28.91 2.22
C LYS A 483 -23.67 -28.66 1.31
N ALA A 484 -23.25 -29.70 0.60
CA ALA A 484 -22.15 -29.59 -0.34
C ALA A 484 -22.55 -28.83 -1.59
N ASN A 485 -21.63 -27.99 -2.08
CA ASN A 485 -21.83 -27.17 -3.27
C ASN A 485 -21.84 -28.02 -4.56
N TYR A 486 -21.12 -29.14 -4.55
CA TYR A 486 -20.95 -30.02 -5.70
C TYR A 486 -21.13 -31.51 -5.35
N VAL A 487 -21.53 -32.30 -6.36
CA VAL A 487 -21.50 -33.76 -6.31
C VAL A 487 -20.60 -34.28 -7.43
N ILE A 488 -19.55 -35.01 -7.06
CA ILE A 488 -18.68 -35.70 -8.02
C ILE A 488 -19.15 -37.15 -8.14
N HIS A 489 -19.73 -37.49 -9.28
CA HIS A 489 -20.23 -38.82 -9.59
C HIS A 489 -19.13 -39.68 -10.22
N THR A 490 -18.75 -40.77 -9.56
CA THR A 490 -17.79 -41.74 -10.11
C THR A 490 -18.39 -43.15 -10.17
N VAL A 491 -18.00 -43.92 -11.19
CA VAL A 491 -18.53 -45.27 -11.42
C VAL A 491 -17.49 -46.31 -11.01
N GLY A 492 -17.68 -46.89 -9.83
CA GLY A 492 -16.80 -47.93 -9.32
C GLY A 492 -16.89 -49.25 -10.10
N PRO A 493 -15.86 -50.12 -10.07
CA PRO A 493 -15.92 -51.44 -10.68
C PRO A 493 -16.81 -52.40 -9.87
N ARG A 494 -17.51 -53.30 -10.56
CA ARG A 494 -18.07 -54.51 -9.94
C ARG A 494 -16.92 -55.49 -9.67
N TYR A 495 -16.77 -55.93 -8.43
CA TYR A 495 -15.63 -56.75 -8.04
C TYR A 495 -15.68 -58.14 -8.69
N ASN A 496 -14.55 -58.55 -9.27
CA ASN A 496 -14.37 -59.88 -9.83
C ASN A 496 -12.98 -60.41 -9.42
N PRO A 497 -12.89 -61.44 -8.56
CA PRO A 497 -11.61 -61.95 -8.09
C PRO A 497 -10.74 -62.51 -9.23
N LYS A 498 -11.32 -62.91 -10.36
CA LYS A 498 -10.57 -63.38 -11.55
C LYS A 498 -9.94 -62.23 -12.36
N LYS A 499 -10.36 -60.99 -12.12
CA LYS A 499 -9.85 -59.77 -12.78
C LYS A 499 -9.40 -58.74 -11.74
N LYS A 500 -8.83 -59.23 -10.63
CA LYS A 500 -8.44 -58.39 -9.50
C LYS A 500 -7.56 -57.19 -9.93
N PRO A 501 -6.52 -57.33 -10.77
CA PRO A 501 -5.73 -56.18 -11.22
C PRO A 501 -6.54 -55.09 -11.95
N ASP A 502 -7.52 -55.48 -12.77
CA ASP A 502 -8.41 -54.53 -13.45
C ASP A 502 -9.33 -53.82 -12.44
N CYS A 503 -9.88 -54.57 -11.49
CA CYS A 503 -10.72 -54.01 -10.43
C CYS A 503 -9.95 -53.04 -9.53
N GLU A 504 -8.69 -53.33 -9.19
CA GLU A 504 -7.82 -52.44 -8.41
C GLU A 504 -7.53 -51.15 -9.18
N ARG A 505 -7.10 -51.26 -10.45
CA ARG A 505 -6.83 -50.10 -11.30
C ARG A 505 -8.07 -49.20 -11.45
N LEU A 506 -9.23 -49.78 -11.72
CA LEU A 506 -10.47 -49.02 -11.90
C LEU A 506 -10.94 -48.34 -10.60
N LEU A 507 -10.77 -49.00 -9.44
CA LEU A 507 -11.10 -48.39 -8.15
C LEU A 507 -10.13 -47.25 -7.81
N LYS A 508 -8.82 -47.41 -8.11
CA LYS A 508 -7.83 -46.33 -7.99
C LYS A 508 -8.23 -45.12 -8.84
N ASN A 509 -8.63 -45.35 -10.09
CA ASN A 509 -9.06 -44.27 -10.99
C ASN A 509 -10.27 -43.50 -10.43
N CYS A 510 -11.23 -44.16 -9.76
CA CYS A 510 -12.37 -43.46 -9.15
C CYS A 510 -11.93 -42.39 -8.14
N TYR A 511 -11.02 -42.73 -7.22
CA TYR A 511 -10.51 -41.78 -6.22
C TYR A 511 -9.65 -40.70 -6.89
N TYR A 512 -8.72 -41.10 -7.76
CA TYR A 512 -7.81 -40.18 -8.44
C TYR A 512 -8.57 -39.16 -9.31
N ASN A 513 -9.46 -39.62 -10.21
CA ASN A 513 -10.19 -38.73 -11.12
C ASN A 513 -11.19 -37.84 -10.37
N SER A 514 -11.71 -38.26 -9.22
CA SER A 514 -12.52 -37.39 -8.37
C SER A 514 -11.70 -36.29 -7.69
N LEU A 515 -10.48 -36.58 -7.24
CA LEU A 515 -9.56 -35.58 -6.69
C LEU A 515 -9.07 -34.60 -7.77
N GLU A 516 -8.75 -35.09 -8.96
CA GLU A 516 -8.40 -34.23 -10.11
C GLU A 516 -9.55 -33.30 -10.47
N LEU A 517 -10.79 -33.81 -10.53
CA LEU A 517 -11.95 -32.98 -10.85
C LEU A 517 -12.27 -31.95 -9.75
N ALA A 518 -12.06 -32.30 -8.48
CA ALA A 518 -12.14 -31.34 -7.38
C ALA A 518 -11.08 -30.23 -7.55
N LYS A 519 -9.85 -30.61 -7.91
CA LYS A 519 -8.75 -29.67 -8.18
C LYS A 519 -9.01 -28.77 -9.39
N GLU A 520 -9.54 -29.32 -10.48
CA GLU A 520 -9.94 -28.56 -11.68
C GLU A 520 -11.01 -27.49 -11.37
N HIS A 521 -11.82 -27.72 -10.34
CA HIS A 521 -12.87 -26.83 -9.86
C HIS A 521 -12.47 -26.01 -8.62
N ASP A 522 -11.20 -26.05 -8.24
CA ASP A 522 -10.63 -25.32 -7.10
C ASP A 522 -11.30 -25.61 -5.74
N LEU A 523 -11.70 -26.88 -5.52
CA LEU A 523 -12.35 -27.33 -4.29
C LEU A 523 -11.33 -27.91 -3.31
N HIS A 524 -11.38 -27.52 -2.05
CA HIS A 524 -10.38 -27.84 -1.03
C HIS A 524 -10.88 -28.83 0.03
N THR A 525 -12.17 -29.15 0.04
CA THR A 525 -12.79 -30.12 0.94
C THR A 525 -13.66 -31.12 0.18
N ILE A 526 -13.36 -32.43 0.32
CA ILE A 526 -14.07 -33.50 -0.37
C ILE A 526 -14.39 -34.67 0.56
N ALA A 527 -15.60 -35.23 0.47
CA ALA A 527 -15.96 -36.45 1.18
C ALA A 527 -16.14 -37.65 0.25
N PHE A 528 -15.48 -38.77 0.55
CA PHE A 528 -15.61 -40.04 -0.16
C PHE A 528 -16.41 -41.07 0.64
N PRO A 529 -17.38 -41.79 0.03
CA PRO A 529 -17.91 -43.01 0.60
C PRO A 529 -16.95 -44.19 0.33
N ALA A 530 -17.20 -45.35 0.94
CA ALA A 530 -16.52 -46.60 0.58
C ALA A 530 -16.99 -47.10 -0.81
N ILE A 531 -16.32 -46.65 -1.87
CA ILE A 531 -16.68 -46.95 -3.27
C ILE A 531 -16.61 -48.47 -3.54
N SER A 532 -17.63 -48.98 -4.25
CA SER A 532 -17.80 -50.38 -4.65
C SER A 532 -17.98 -51.43 -3.54
N THR A 533 -17.91 -51.08 -2.25
CA THR A 533 -18.00 -52.09 -1.16
C THR A 533 -19.41 -52.53 -0.80
N GLY A 534 -20.43 -51.86 -1.35
CA GLY A 534 -21.85 -52.22 -1.18
C GLY A 534 -22.32 -53.20 -2.26
N ALA A 535 -23.25 -52.76 -3.11
CA ALA A 535 -23.85 -53.59 -4.16
C ALA A 535 -22.86 -54.14 -5.20
N TYR A 536 -21.66 -53.56 -5.31
CA TYR A 536 -20.61 -54.00 -6.25
C TYR A 536 -19.62 -54.99 -5.62
N GLY A 537 -19.75 -55.30 -4.33
CA GLY A 537 -19.13 -56.46 -3.68
C GLY A 537 -17.62 -56.40 -3.49
N TYR A 538 -16.99 -55.23 -3.58
CA TYR A 538 -15.55 -55.11 -3.32
C TYR A 538 -15.25 -55.39 -1.83
N PRO A 539 -14.27 -56.27 -1.50
CA PRO A 539 -13.91 -56.53 -0.11
C PRO A 539 -13.50 -55.24 0.61
N LYS A 540 -14.18 -54.91 1.72
CA LYS A 540 -14.00 -53.63 2.42
C LYS A 540 -12.54 -53.36 2.82
N GLN A 541 -11.83 -54.37 3.32
CA GLN A 541 -10.43 -54.24 3.75
C GLN A 541 -9.49 -53.93 2.57
N GLU A 542 -9.68 -54.59 1.42
CA GLU A 542 -8.87 -54.36 0.21
C GLU A 542 -9.20 -52.99 -0.40
N ALA A 543 -10.49 -52.63 -0.47
CA ALA A 543 -10.93 -51.33 -0.96
C ALA A 543 -10.41 -50.18 -0.09
N ALA A 544 -10.38 -50.35 1.24
CA ALA A 544 -9.83 -49.36 2.17
C ALA A 544 -8.34 -49.11 1.92
N ALA A 545 -7.56 -50.17 1.69
CA ALA A 545 -6.14 -50.05 1.36
C ALA A 545 -5.91 -49.29 0.04
N ILE A 546 -6.69 -49.61 -1.00
CA ILE A 546 -6.62 -48.92 -2.30
C ILE A 546 -7.00 -47.44 -2.15
N ALA A 547 -8.08 -47.14 -1.42
CA ALA A 547 -8.54 -45.79 -1.18
C ALA A 547 -7.47 -44.95 -0.47
N LEU A 548 -6.97 -45.40 0.68
CA LEU A 548 -5.98 -44.64 1.46
C LEU A 548 -4.65 -44.51 0.71
N THR A 549 -4.19 -45.56 0.03
CA THR A 549 -2.96 -45.47 -0.77
C THR A 549 -3.12 -44.46 -1.91
N THR A 550 -4.26 -44.47 -2.60
CA THR A 550 -4.50 -43.55 -3.73
C THR A 550 -4.62 -42.11 -3.26
N VAL A 551 -5.42 -41.86 -2.22
CA VAL A 551 -5.59 -40.52 -1.64
C VAL A 551 -4.26 -40.01 -1.09
N SER A 552 -3.54 -40.81 -0.30
CA SER A 552 -2.26 -40.39 0.30
C SER A 552 -1.21 -40.09 -0.76
N ASN A 553 -1.13 -40.90 -1.82
CA ASN A 553 -0.22 -40.62 -2.94
C ASN A 553 -0.61 -39.33 -3.66
N TRP A 554 -1.90 -39.13 -3.95
CA TRP A 554 -2.34 -37.90 -4.61
C TRP A 554 -2.05 -36.66 -3.75
N LEU A 555 -2.29 -36.72 -2.43
CA LEU A 555 -1.95 -35.65 -1.50
C LEU A 555 -0.42 -35.42 -1.43
N SER A 556 0.38 -36.48 -1.50
CA SER A 556 1.86 -36.38 -1.53
C SER A 556 2.37 -35.78 -2.84
N ASP A 557 1.71 -36.10 -3.96
CA ASP A 557 2.00 -35.56 -5.30
C ASP A 557 1.52 -34.09 -5.43
N ASN A 558 0.65 -33.63 -4.52
CA ASN A 558 0.10 -32.28 -4.48
C ASN A 558 0.30 -31.61 -3.10
N PRO A 559 1.55 -31.45 -2.63
CA PRO A 559 1.85 -31.06 -1.24
C PRO A 559 1.44 -29.62 -0.89
N ASP A 560 1.24 -28.77 -1.90
CA ASP A 560 0.90 -27.35 -1.72
C ASP A 560 -0.57 -27.05 -2.06
N TYR A 561 -1.39 -28.07 -2.38
CA TYR A 561 -2.77 -27.86 -2.84
C TYR A 561 -3.77 -27.62 -1.70
N GLY A 562 -3.68 -28.37 -0.59
CA GLY A 562 -4.54 -28.08 0.55
C GLY A 562 -5.87 -28.80 0.59
N MET A 563 -5.85 -30.09 0.29
CA MET A 563 -7.04 -30.89 0.23
C MET A 563 -7.32 -31.57 1.58
N THR A 564 -8.49 -31.27 2.14
CA THR A 564 -9.07 -32.04 3.23
C THR A 564 -9.98 -33.13 2.68
N VAL A 565 -9.60 -34.39 2.88
CA VAL A 565 -10.36 -35.56 2.46
C VAL A 565 -11.08 -36.20 3.65
N VAL A 566 -12.40 -36.29 3.59
CA VAL A 566 -13.21 -37.00 4.59
C VAL A 566 -13.59 -38.38 4.06
N MET A 567 -13.08 -39.43 4.69
CA MET A 567 -13.50 -40.81 4.45
C MET A 567 -14.80 -41.08 5.22
N SER A 568 -15.94 -40.87 4.56
CA SER A 568 -17.28 -41.07 5.11
C SER A 568 -17.61 -42.56 5.20
N CYS A 569 -17.57 -43.05 6.43
CA CYS A 569 -17.85 -44.44 6.80
C CYS A 569 -19.33 -44.57 7.18
N TYR A 570 -20.10 -45.35 6.42
CA TYR A 570 -21.52 -45.55 6.76
C TYR A 570 -21.75 -46.20 8.13
N ASP A 571 -20.80 -47.06 8.56
CA ASP A 571 -20.84 -47.76 9.84
C ASP A 571 -19.44 -47.90 10.45
N GLU A 572 -19.39 -48.23 11.74
CA GLU A 572 -18.13 -48.43 12.47
C GLU A 572 -17.30 -49.59 11.89
N LYS A 573 -17.94 -50.60 11.29
CA LYS A 573 -17.24 -51.71 10.63
C LYS A 573 -16.40 -51.23 9.44
N THR A 574 -16.90 -50.27 8.69
CA THR A 574 -16.21 -49.65 7.56
C THR A 574 -15.05 -48.78 8.07
N ARG A 575 -15.27 -48.01 9.13
CA ARG A 575 -14.19 -47.25 9.80
C ARG A 575 -13.07 -48.16 10.30
N GLN A 576 -13.41 -49.29 10.90
CA GLN A 576 -12.43 -50.27 11.38
C GLN A 576 -11.56 -50.83 10.22
N CYS A 577 -12.13 -51.00 9.02
CA CYS A 577 -11.34 -51.43 7.86
C CYS A 577 -10.25 -50.42 7.50
N TYR A 578 -10.55 -49.11 7.57
CA TYR A 578 -9.56 -48.05 7.38
C TYR A 578 -8.53 -48.01 8.51
N GLN A 579 -8.97 -48.12 9.77
CA GLN A 579 -8.08 -48.15 10.93
C GLN A 579 -7.07 -49.29 10.84
N ASN A 580 -7.51 -50.49 10.45
CA ASN A 580 -6.63 -51.65 10.26
C ASN A 580 -5.51 -51.39 9.23
N VAL A 581 -5.78 -50.60 8.18
CA VAL A 581 -4.77 -50.23 7.17
C VAL A 581 -3.75 -49.27 7.78
N ILE A 582 -4.23 -48.26 8.52
CA ILE A 582 -3.37 -47.28 9.20
C ILE A 582 -2.45 -47.98 10.21
N ASP A 583 -3.01 -48.87 11.03
CA ASP A 583 -2.27 -49.61 12.06
C ASP A 583 -1.21 -50.51 11.43
N ALA A 584 -1.47 -51.09 10.27
CA ALA A 584 -0.51 -51.91 9.53
C ALA A 584 0.65 -51.09 8.92
N CYS A 585 0.46 -49.78 8.70
CA CYS A 585 1.47 -48.86 8.16
C CYS A 585 2.24 -48.12 9.26
N ALA A 586 1.77 -48.14 10.52
CA ALA A 586 2.47 -47.49 11.62
C ALA A 586 3.77 -48.24 11.93
N PRO A 587 4.94 -47.55 12.06
CA PRO A 587 6.17 -48.21 12.48
C PRO A 587 5.96 -48.85 13.85
N GLU A 588 6.43 -50.08 14.04
CA GLU A 588 6.41 -50.75 15.34
C GLU A 588 7.01 -49.79 16.38
N ARG A 589 6.19 -49.30 17.31
CA ARG A 589 6.70 -48.56 18.47
C ARG A 589 7.57 -49.54 19.25
N GLY A 590 8.87 -49.50 18.98
CA GLY A 590 9.87 -50.26 19.69
C GLY A 590 9.71 -50.02 21.19
N LYS A 591 9.53 -51.10 21.92
CA LYS A 591 9.77 -51.16 23.35
C LYS A 591 11.19 -50.64 23.61
N ALA A 592 11.31 -49.49 24.27
CA ALA A 592 12.51 -49.03 24.95
C ALA A 592 12.09 -48.34 26.24
#